data_AF-A0A8J2A1V4-F1
#
_entry.id   AF-A0A8J2A1V4-F1
#
_cell.length_a   1.000
_cell.length_b   1.000
_cell.length_c   1.000
_cell.angle_alpha   90.00
_cell.angle_beta   90.00
_cell.angle_gamma   90.00
#
_symmetry.space_group_name_H-M   'P 1'
#
loop_
_entity.id
_entity.type
_entity.pdbx_description
1 polymer ?
#
loop_
_entity_poly.entity_id
_entity_poly.type
_entity_poly.pdbx_seq_one_letter_code
_entity_poly.pdbx_strand_id
1 'polypeptide(L)'
;MVTVAEPLSDFKDLGPVVYQESKILDNEIHLLCVHDSREKKFVNFEAYSFETGKVSRIQWDYVNFDSHFRFNAELMNPNNREGRYHWICERLNFVSDGKGGRKLELCEPTDDLPQVADKARNFKIPTGRMNYADRQRLRLEMERLPKRRNENILRMAAEFKEAFCAEIAEMQEMDRRKAELRAQRIEEERRVRYAEICEVRRQENVLKQDYGDKDRKRERIIKDKDDTRNAASLAEIRVVLKAHDEQRQETARKIAAQRQAKKDERAEQARLAEERFAADQAAEDRRGENWEKREERLEHKAIRLQAERASYLDGISRTEQARSERKKELAHDQQVIRQNLWAKASAKDEKRKADNKAALEALATQKENAKNAASLSMGKKKKERKSDARMDAVEAEMRQQLEAEGKQNENAQKRDAKFKRIEEKKNDREVQKVIKWKERKIDEAYNKQRERDETAAAVAEAYKEQKAEEDRERDILARKQRMRDMATERKLGERMRRLVPGFKDSGSAFKPL
;
A
#
# COMPACT_ATOMS: atom_id res chain seq x y z
N MET A 1 75.82 61.18 -16.21
CA MET A 1 75.37 60.11 -17.12
C MET A 1 74.13 59.48 -16.52
N VAL A 2 73.15 59.06 -17.33
CA VAL A 2 71.89 58.48 -16.84
C VAL A 2 71.88 56.98 -17.18
N THR A 3 72.06 56.13 -16.17
CA THR A 3 71.82 54.69 -16.26
C THR A 3 70.36 54.42 -15.93
N VAL A 4 69.54 54.21 -16.96
CA VAL A 4 68.15 53.74 -16.78
C VAL A 4 68.21 52.28 -16.36
N ALA A 5 67.67 51.94 -15.20
CA ALA A 5 67.51 50.55 -14.78
C ALA A 5 66.30 49.92 -15.49
N GLU A 6 66.52 48.79 -16.15
CA GLU A 6 65.44 47.99 -16.76
C GLU A 6 64.70 47.18 -15.68
N PRO A 7 63.38 46.92 -15.84
CA PRO A 7 62.60 46.15 -14.87
C PRO A 7 62.91 44.64 -14.99
N LEU A 8 64.03 44.20 -14.41
CA LEU A 8 64.48 42.81 -14.39
C LEU A 8 63.53 41.90 -13.58
N SER A 9 62.99 40.89 -14.25
CA SER A 9 61.95 39.99 -13.75
C SER A 9 62.49 38.70 -13.11
N ASP A 10 63.47 38.82 -12.20
CA ASP A 10 64.13 37.67 -11.55
C ASP A 10 63.97 37.62 -10.04
N PHE A 11 62.99 36.83 -9.56
CA PHE A 11 62.77 36.54 -8.14
C PHE A 11 63.73 35.47 -7.56
N LYS A 12 64.72 34.98 -8.32
CA LYS A 12 65.51 33.79 -7.96
C LYS A 12 66.85 34.04 -7.27
N ASP A 13 67.42 35.24 -7.39
CA ASP A 13 68.84 35.48 -7.12
C ASP A 13 69.13 36.50 -6.00
N LEU A 14 68.14 36.82 -5.16
CA LEU A 14 68.21 37.89 -4.15
C LEU A 14 69.29 37.65 -3.08
N GLY A 15 69.59 36.40 -2.75
CA GLY A 15 70.46 36.02 -1.64
C GLY A 15 69.71 35.85 -0.30
N PRO A 16 70.35 35.30 0.74
CA PRO A 16 69.76 35.16 2.07
C PRO A 16 69.58 36.52 2.75
N VAL A 17 68.51 36.66 3.53
CA VAL A 17 68.33 37.81 4.43
C VAL A 17 69.41 37.77 5.51
N VAL A 18 70.11 38.89 5.72
CA VAL A 18 71.19 39.04 6.71
C VAL A 18 70.91 40.11 7.76
N TYR A 19 69.99 41.04 7.50
CA TYR A 19 69.56 42.07 8.44
C TYR A 19 68.09 42.43 8.17
N GLN A 20 67.36 42.79 9.23
CA GLN A 20 65.93 43.06 9.16
C GLN A 20 65.52 44.07 10.24
N GLU A 21 64.80 45.13 9.85
CA GLU A 21 64.42 46.23 10.74
C GLU A 21 63.03 46.78 10.33
N SER A 22 62.23 47.24 11.28
CA SER A 22 60.93 47.89 11.00
C SER A 22 61.07 49.41 11.03
N LYS A 23 60.67 50.10 9.96
CA LYS A 23 60.73 51.56 9.85
C LYS A 23 59.39 52.12 9.35
N ILE A 24 58.98 53.27 9.86
CA ILE A 24 57.84 54.02 9.31
C ILE A 24 58.35 54.82 8.10
N LEU A 25 57.73 54.63 6.93
CA LEU A 25 58.03 55.35 5.69
C LEU A 25 56.74 55.85 5.08
N ASP A 26 56.66 57.14 4.75
CA ASP A 26 55.45 57.78 4.19
C ASP A 26 54.19 57.51 5.05
N ASN A 27 54.36 57.58 6.38
CA ASN A 27 53.40 57.21 7.45
C ASN A 27 52.93 55.74 7.50
N GLU A 28 53.31 54.89 6.55
CA GLU A 28 53.04 53.44 6.56
C GLU A 28 54.16 52.68 7.30
N ILE A 29 53.82 51.69 8.14
CA ILE A 29 54.83 50.78 8.72
C ILE A 29 55.37 49.86 7.60
N HIS A 30 56.68 49.93 7.38
CA HIS A 30 57.40 49.10 6.43
C HIS A 30 58.39 48.16 7.14
N LEU A 31 58.54 46.95 6.59
CA LEU A 31 59.58 46.02 6.98
C LEU A 31 60.74 46.12 5.99
N LEU A 32 61.93 46.49 6.48
CA LEU A 32 63.15 46.56 5.70
C LEU A 32 63.90 45.22 5.82
N CYS A 33 64.15 44.56 4.69
CA CYS A 33 64.88 43.30 4.60
C CYS A 33 66.14 43.51 3.75
N VAL A 34 67.30 43.10 4.27
CA VAL A 34 68.60 43.24 3.57
C VAL A 34 69.10 41.86 3.18
N HIS A 35 69.41 41.67 1.89
CA HIS A 35 69.92 40.42 1.34
C HIS A 35 71.37 40.59 0.84
N ASP A 36 72.29 39.70 1.24
CA ASP A 36 73.72 39.72 0.87
C ASP A 36 74.05 38.60 -0.14
N SER A 37 74.07 38.92 -1.44
CA SER A 37 74.36 37.94 -2.50
C SER A 37 75.86 37.88 -2.78
N ARG A 38 76.58 37.16 -1.92
CA ARG A 38 78.06 37.05 -1.95
C ARG A 38 78.63 36.53 -3.27
N GLU A 39 77.90 35.66 -3.96
CA GLU A 39 78.32 35.10 -5.25
C GLU A 39 78.27 36.15 -6.37
N LYS A 40 77.25 37.02 -6.36
CA LYS A 40 77.03 38.06 -7.37
C LYS A 40 77.52 39.46 -6.95
N LYS A 41 78.03 39.60 -5.72
CA LYS A 41 78.64 40.82 -5.13
C LYS A 41 77.72 42.04 -5.10
N PHE A 42 76.44 41.81 -4.79
CA PHE A 42 75.46 42.87 -4.54
C PHE A 42 74.75 42.71 -3.20
N VAL A 43 74.28 43.83 -2.66
CA VAL A 43 73.37 43.91 -1.51
C VAL A 43 72.04 44.48 -1.99
N ASN A 44 70.95 43.79 -1.69
CA ASN A 44 69.59 44.26 -1.98
C ASN A 44 68.92 44.72 -0.68
N PHE A 45 68.21 45.84 -0.74
CA PHE A 45 67.33 46.31 0.31
C PHE A 45 65.90 46.29 -0.22
N GLU A 46 65.03 45.51 0.40
CA GLU A 46 63.59 45.47 0.14
C GLU A 46 62.84 46.21 1.24
N ALA A 47 61.89 47.08 0.88
CA ALA A 47 60.87 47.57 1.82
C ALA A 47 59.53 46.92 1.46
N TYR A 48 58.93 46.24 2.44
CA TYR A 48 57.60 45.64 2.34
C TYR A 48 56.58 46.50 3.09
N SER A 49 55.61 47.07 2.37
CA SER A 49 54.45 47.75 2.97
C SER A 49 53.46 46.71 3.50
N PHE A 50 53.17 46.72 4.80
CA PHE A 50 52.15 45.84 5.38
C PHE A 50 50.72 46.19 4.95
N GLU A 51 50.46 47.46 4.57
CA GLU A 51 49.11 47.92 4.20
C GLU A 51 48.82 47.75 2.71
N THR A 52 49.78 48.08 1.85
CA THR A 52 49.58 48.02 0.38
C THR A 52 50.09 46.71 -0.25
N GLY A 53 50.81 45.88 0.51
CA GLY A 53 51.42 44.63 0.04
C GLY A 53 52.51 44.80 -1.03
N LYS A 54 52.93 46.05 -1.30
CA LYS A 54 53.94 46.37 -2.31
C LYS A 54 55.34 46.15 -1.75
N VAL A 55 56.19 45.53 -2.58
CA VAL A 55 57.63 45.45 -2.38
C VAL A 55 58.28 46.56 -3.21
N SER A 56 59.08 47.41 -2.59
CA SER A 56 60.00 48.31 -3.28
C SER A 56 61.44 47.89 -3.02
N ARG A 57 62.31 48.03 -4.02
CA ARG A 57 63.68 47.50 -4.00
C ARG A 57 64.70 48.59 -4.36
N ILE A 58 65.86 48.55 -3.72
CA ILE A 58 67.10 49.19 -4.19
C ILE A 58 68.25 48.19 -4.09
N GLN A 59 69.13 48.20 -5.10
CA GLN A 59 70.26 47.29 -5.23
C GLN A 59 71.54 48.09 -5.41
N TRP A 60 72.57 47.72 -4.66
CA TRP A 60 73.93 48.22 -4.83
C TRP A 60 74.89 47.05 -5.05
N ASP A 61 75.85 47.20 -5.96
CA ASP A 61 77.05 46.37 -5.95
C ASP A 61 77.91 46.74 -4.73
N TYR A 62 78.84 45.86 -4.34
CA TYR A 62 79.69 46.12 -3.18
C TYR A 62 80.52 47.41 -3.31
N VAL A 63 80.88 47.85 -4.53
CA VAL A 63 81.69 49.05 -4.76
C VAL A 63 80.89 50.32 -4.47
N ASN A 64 79.66 50.46 -4.98
CA ASN A 64 78.82 51.61 -4.65
C ASN A 64 78.35 51.54 -3.19
N PHE A 65 78.09 50.35 -2.64
CA PHE A 65 77.75 50.16 -1.23
C PHE A 65 78.84 50.67 -0.28
N ASP A 66 80.10 50.24 -0.45
CA ASP A 66 81.23 50.73 0.35
C ASP A 66 81.47 52.24 0.19
N SER A 67 81.14 52.81 -0.98
CA SER A 67 81.34 54.24 -1.26
C SER A 67 80.56 55.17 -0.33
N HIS A 68 79.40 54.73 0.18
CA HIS A 68 78.58 55.50 1.12
C HIS A 68 79.27 55.69 2.48
N PHE A 69 80.11 54.75 2.90
CA PHE A 69 80.75 54.76 4.23
C PHE A 69 82.13 55.43 4.26
N ARG A 70 82.63 55.92 3.12
CA ARG A 70 84.01 56.44 2.95
C ARG A 70 84.41 57.60 3.87
N PHE A 71 83.44 58.27 4.50
CA PHE A 71 83.67 59.37 5.45
C PHE A 71 83.44 58.97 6.92
N ASN A 72 82.86 57.79 7.18
CA ASN A 72 82.53 57.31 8.53
C ASN A 72 83.52 56.24 8.98
N ALA A 73 84.62 56.64 9.61
CA ALA A 73 85.74 55.76 9.96
C ALA A 73 85.35 54.46 10.72
N GLU A 74 84.34 54.52 11.58
CA GLU A 74 83.85 53.38 12.38
C GLU A 74 83.00 52.39 11.56
N LEU A 75 82.32 52.88 10.52
CA LEU A 75 81.57 52.07 9.56
C LEU A 75 82.43 51.60 8.38
N MET A 76 83.54 52.29 8.10
CA MET A 76 84.51 51.87 7.07
C MET A 76 85.15 50.50 7.38
N ASN A 77 85.10 50.03 8.63
CA ASN A 77 85.51 48.67 9.01
C ASN A 77 84.57 47.58 8.43
N PRO A 78 85.04 46.68 7.55
CA PRO A 78 84.20 45.64 6.92
C PRO A 78 83.61 44.60 7.89
N ASN A 79 84.12 44.51 9.11
CA ASN A 79 83.58 43.62 10.14
C ASN A 79 82.32 44.20 10.81
N ASN A 80 82.08 45.51 10.74
CA ASN A 80 80.90 46.17 11.30
C ASN A 80 79.72 46.15 10.31
N ARG A 81 79.29 44.94 9.91
CA ARG A 81 78.25 44.76 8.88
C ARG A 81 76.89 45.27 9.32
N GLU A 82 76.47 44.94 10.53
CA GLU A 82 75.15 45.33 11.06
C GLU A 82 75.03 46.85 11.20
N GLY A 83 76.07 47.54 11.71
CA GLY A 83 76.09 49.00 11.76
C GLY A 83 76.01 49.67 10.38
N ARG A 84 76.60 49.06 9.35
CA ARG A 84 76.45 49.52 7.95
C ARG A 84 75.04 49.34 7.42
N TYR A 85 74.40 48.19 7.67
CA TYR A 85 73.03 47.92 7.23
C TYR A 85 72.03 48.85 7.92
N HIS A 86 72.13 49.01 9.25
CA HIS A 86 71.32 49.94 10.03
C HIS A 86 71.48 51.39 9.55
N TRP A 87 72.71 51.88 9.35
CA TRP A 87 72.97 53.25 8.86
C TRP A 87 72.33 53.54 7.50
N ILE A 88 72.17 52.53 6.64
CA ILE A 88 71.43 52.64 5.38
C ILE A 88 69.91 52.62 5.63
N CYS A 89 69.40 51.67 6.43
CA CYS A 89 67.98 51.58 6.79
C CYS A 89 67.44 52.88 7.44
N GLU A 90 68.21 53.47 8.34
CA GLU A 90 67.96 54.78 8.97
C GLU A 90 67.76 55.90 7.93
N ARG A 91 68.41 55.82 6.77
CA ARG A 91 68.45 56.85 5.71
C ARG A 91 67.64 56.53 4.45
N LEU A 92 67.13 55.30 4.29
CA LEU A 92 66.24 54.96 3.18
C LEU A 92 64.90 55.70 3.31
N ASN A 93 64.42 56.27 2.20
CA ASN A 93 63.09 56.89 2.11
C ASN A 93 62.51 56.78 0.67
N PHE A 94 61.23 57.10 0.51
CA PHE A 94 60.56 57.14 -0.79
C PHE A 94 60.71 58.50 -1.48
N VAL A 95 61.19 58.48 -2.71
CA VAL A 95 61.31 59.63 -3.62
C VAL A 95 60.39 59.41 -4.82
N SER A 96 59.81 60.48 -5.38
CA SER A 96 58.96 60.40 -6.57
C SER A 96 59.80 60.23 -7.85
N ASP A 97 59.44 59.26 -8.69
CA ASP A 97 60.20 58.91 -9.91
C ASP A 97 59.84 59.80 -11.13
N GLY A 98 59.22 60.96 -10.90
CA GLY A 98 58.74 61.89 -11.93
C GLY A 98 57.60 61.37 -12.83
N LYS A 99 57.43 60.04 -12.95
CA LYS A 99 56.43 59.35 -13.80
C LYS A 99 55.20 58.85 -13.01
N GLY A 100 54.99 59.34 -11.79
CA GLY A 100 53.91 58.91 -10.89
C GLY A 100 54.21 57.67 -10.04
N GLY A 101 55.41 57.10 -10.13
CA GLY A 101 55.89 56.06 -9.20
C GLY A 101 56.57 56.64 -7.95
N ARG A 102 56.63 55.84 -6.87
CA ARG A 102 57.56 56.02 -5.73
C ARG A 102 58.72 55.03 -5.91
N LYS A 103 59.96 55.46 -5.64
CA LYS A 103 61.18 54.62 -5.60
C LYS A 103 61.90 54.79 -4.26
N LEU A 104 62.66 53.78 -3.84
CA LEU A 104 63.55 53.89 -2.68
C LEU A 104 64.85 54.57 -3.08
N GLU A 105 65.26 55.61 -2.36
CA GLU A 105 66.57 56.24 -2.47
C GLU A 105 67.13 56.56 -1.07
N LEU A 106 68.41 56.94 -1.01
CA LEU A 106 69.10 57.30 0.22
C LEU A 106 68.95 58.81 0.47
N CYS A 107 68.44 59.19 1.63
CA CYS A 107 68.15 60.56 2.03
C CYS A 107 68.87 60.93 3.33
N GLU A 108 68.56 62.11 3.89
CA GLU A 108 68.98 62.49 5.24
C GLU A 108 68.25 61.63 6.31
N PRO A 109 68.79 61.54 7.54
CA PRO A 109 68.20 60.71 8.60
C PRO A 109 66.78 61.14 8.98
N THR A 110 66.00 60.22 9.53
CA THR A 110 64.69 60.51 10.11
C THR A 110 64.85 60.64 11.63
N ASP A 111 64.52 61.81 12.21
CA ASP A 111 64.88 62.18 13.60
C ASP A 111 64.22 61.34 14.72
N ASP A 112 63.25 60.47 14.41
CA ASP A 112 62.30 59.87 15.35
C ASP A 112 62.73 58.51 15.99
N LEU A 113 64.02 58.32 16.37
CA LEU A 113 64.44 57.14 17.16
C LEU A 113 65.38 57.46 18.36
N PRO A 114 65.15 56.85 19.54
CA PRO A 114 65.91 57.15 20.76
C PRO A 114 67.27 56.44 20.83
N GLN A 115 68.31 57.21 21.11
CA GLN A 115 69.71 56.75 21.17
C GLN A 115 70.06 56.07 22.51
N VAL A 116 70.71 54.90 22.47
CA VAL A 116 71.19 54.18 23.68
C VAL A 116 72.67 54.48 23.92
N ALA A 117 73.04 54.86 25.16
CA ALA A 117 74.30 55.54 25.46
C ALA A 117 75.46 54.66 25.97
N ASP A 118 76.69 55.09 25.63
CA ASP A 118 77.97 54.47 25.97
C ASP A 118 78.44 54.63 27.43
N LYS A 119 79.49 53.86 27.82
CA LYS A 119 80.05 53.82 29.17
C LYS A 119 81.49 54.38 29.27
N ALA A 120 81.74 55.11 30.35
CA ALA A 120 82.93 55.95 30.53
C ALA A 120 84.22 55.23 30.97
N ARG A 121 85.37 55.94 30.87
CA ARG A 121 86.72 55.50 31.26
C ARG A 121 87.19 56.16 32.56
N ASN A 122 88.11 55.51 33.29
CA ASN A 122 88.71 56.02 34.54
C ASN A 122 90.09 56.66 34.32
N PHE A 123 90.46 57.63 35.17
CA PHE A 123 91.78 58.26 35.23
C PHE A 123 92.29 58.31 36.69
N LYS A 124 93.61 58.45 36.93
CA LYS A 124 94.20 58.39 38.28
C LYS A 124 95.35 59.39 38.46
N ILE A 125 95.41 60.06 39.62
CA ILE A 125 96.33 61.17 39.91
C ILE A 125 97.47 60.70 40.87
N PRO A 126 98.75 61.09 40.66
CA PRO A 126 99.85 60.74 41.55
C PRO A 126 100.09 61.75 42.69
N THR A 127 100.41 61.29 43.91
CA THR A 127 100.65 62.14 45.09
C THR A 127 102.04 61.94 45.70
N GLY A 128 102.98 62.84 45.39
CA GLY A 128 104.42 62.64 45.68
C GLY A 128 104.97 63.25 46.99
N ARG A 129 104.31 64.23 47.61
CA ARG A 129 104.89 65.05 48.71
C ARG A 129 103.99 65.11 49.96
N MET A 130 103.87 64.00 50.69
CA MET A 130 103.03 63.93 51.90
C MET A 130 103.64 63.00 52.96
N ASN A 131 103.40 63.23 54.25
CA ASN A 131 104.01 62.43 55.33
C ASN A 131 103.53 60.97 55.30
N TYR A 132 104.26 60.02 55.91
CA TYR A 132 103.83 58.62 55.96
C TYR A 132 102.57 58.43 56.82
N ALA A 133 102.49 59.09 57.97
CA ALA A 133 101.30 59.06 58.84
C ALA A 133 100.05 59.59 58.11
N ASP A 134 100.20 60.69 57.37
CA ASP A 134 99.10 61.27 56.60
C ASP A 134 98.77 60.39 55.38
N ARG A 135 99.75 59.77 54.72
CA ARG A 135 99.51 58.77 53.66
C ARG A 135 98.76 57.53 54.17
N GLN A 136 98.98 57.12 55.42
CA GLN A 136 98.19 56.06 56.06
C GLN A 136 96.77 56.53 56.38
N ARG A 137 96.60 57.72 56.98
CA ARG A 137 95.26 58.31 57.25
C ARG A 137 94.44 58.46 55.97
N LEU A 138 95.00 59.07 54.92
CA LEU A 138 94.32 59.26 53.63
C LEU A 138 94.09 57.94 52.88
N ARG A 139 94.88 56.87 53.10
CA ARG A 139 94.53 55.52 52.61
C ARG A 139 93.30 54.97 53.32
N LEU A 140 93.30 54.96 54.66
CA LEU A 140 92.18 54.48 55.46
C LEU A 140 90.89 55.30 55.23
N GLU A 141 91.03 56.59 54.94
CA GLU A 141 89.93 57.47 54.56
C GLU A 141 89.45 57.21 53.12
N MET A 142 90.36 57.04 52.16
CA MET A 142 90.03 56.62 50.78
C MET A 142 89.52 55.17 50.68
N GLU A 143 89.68 54.34 51.70
CA GLU A 143 89.01 53.04 51.83
C GLU A 143 87.65 53.13 52.54
N ARG A 144 87.46 54.11 53.44
CA ARG A 144 86.17 54.40 54.09
C ARG A 144 85.21 55.17 53.19
N LEU A 145 85.69 56.07 52.33
CA LEU A 145 84.90 56.83 51.37
C LEU A 145 84.08 55.94 50.40
N PRO A 146 84.64 54.93 49.72
CA PRO A 146 83.85 54.02 48.89
C PRO A 146 82.92 53.13 49.70
N LYS A 147 83.27 52.73 50.93
CA LYS A 147 82.37 52.00 51.83
C LYS A 147 81.16 52.85 52.20
N ARG A 148 81.35 54.06 52.71
CA ARG A 148 80.28 55.04 53.00
C ARG A 148 79.47 55.42 51.77
N ARG A 149 80.11 55.56 50.59
CA ARG A 149 79.41 55.82 49.33
C ARG A 149 78.52 54.63 48.95
N ASN A 150 79.00 53.40 49.08
CA ASN A 150 78.22 52.19 48.78
C ASN A 150 77.10 51.98 49.80
N GLU A 151 77.36 52.19 51.10
CA GLU A 151 76.35 52.19 52.17
C GLU A 151 75.23 53.20 51.88
N ASN A 152 75.59 54.43 51.50
CA ASN A 152 74.60 55.46 51.17
C ASN A 152 73.88 55.18 49.85
N ILE A 153 74.56 54.62 48.82
CA ILE A 153 73.91 54.16 47.58
C ILE A 153 72.91 53.02 47.87
N LEU A 154 73.29 52.05 48.70
CA LEU A 154 72.41 50.93 49.08
C LEU A 154 71.21 51.43 49.89
N ARG A 155 71.40 52.41 50.78
CA ARG A 155 70.31 53.08 51.49
C ARG A 155 69.38 53.83 50.54
N MET A 156 69.90 54.71 49.68
CA MET A 156 69.09 55.42 48.68
C MET A 156 68.36 54.46 47.73
N ALA A 157 68.97 53.32 47.37
CA ALA A 157 68.35 52.29 46.55
C ALA A 157 67.27 51.49 47.30
N ALA A 158 67.40 51.31 48.61
CA ALA A 158 66.37 50.73 49.46
C ALA A 158 65.19 51.70 49.65
N GLU A 159 65.47 52.96 50.01
CA GLU A 159 64.48 54.06 50.13
C GLU A 159 63.71 54.24 48.81
N PHE A 160 64.40 54.26 47.66
CA PHE A 160 63.76 54.35 46.34
C PHE A 160 62.94 53.09 46.00
N LYS A 161 63.44 51.89 46.31
CA LYS A 161 62.69 50.64 46.09
C LYS A 161 61.43 50.58 46.95
N GLU A 162 61.50 51.04 48.20
CA GLU A 162 60.36 51.08 49.12
C GLU A 162 59.30 52.07 48.62
N ALA A 163 59.70 53.28 48.22
CA ALA A 163 58.81 54.27 47.61
C ALA A 163 58.15 53.74 46.32
N PHE A 164 58.92 53.11 45.43
CA PHE A 164 58.41 52.52 44.18
C PHE A 164 57.45 51.34 44.44
N CYS A 165 57.73 50.50 45.45
CA CYS A 165 56.81 49.44 45.86
C CYS A 165 55.52 50.00 46.49
N ALA A 166 55.59 51.12 47.22
CA ALA A 166 54.41 51.80 47.75
C ALA A 166 53.55 52.44 46.66
N GLU A 167 54.17 53.12 45.68
CA GLU A 167 53.49 53.71 44.51
C GLU A 167 52.79 52.63 43.68
N ILE A 168 53.45 51.49 43.43
CA ILE A 168 52.82 50.33 42.76
C ILE A 168 51.67 49.75 43.59
N ALA A 169 51.78 49.70 44.92
CA ALA A 169 50.71 49.20 45.78
C ALA A 169 49.49 50.13 45.76
N GLU A 170 49.69 51.45 45.82
CA GLU A 170 48.62 52.45 45.71
C GLU A 170 47.95 52.42 44.33
N MET A 171 48.74 52.32 43.26
CA MET A 171 48.24 52.18 41.89
C MET A 171 47.39 50.91 41.73
N GLN A 172 47.87 49.77 42.26
CA GLN A 172 47.10 48.52 42.27
C GLN A 172 45.84 48.61 43.13
N GLU A 173 45.85 49.30 44.27
CA GLU A 173 44.65 49.48 45.08
C GLU A 173 43.63 50.37 44.38
N MET A 174 44.07 51.46 43.75
CA MET A 174 43.21 52.33 42.95
C MET A 174 42.61 51.59 41.74
N ASP A 175 43.36 50.70 41.09
CA ASP A 175 42.81 49.87 40.01
C ASP A 175 41.88 48.75 40.50
N ARG A 176 42.11 48.19 41.70
CA ARG A 176 41.13 47.31 42.38
C ARG A 176 39.84 48.05 42.70
N ARG A 177 39.90 49.23 43.32
CA ARG A 177 38.74 50.10 43.58
C ARG A 177 37.99 50.46 42.28
N LYS A 178 38.70 50.78 41.18
CA LYS A 178 38.09 50.97 39.84
C LYS A 178 37.47 49.69 39.27
N ALA A 179 38.02 48.51 39.56
CA ALA A 179 37.44 47.23 39.13
C ALA A 179 36.19 46.87 39.95
N GLU A 180 36.21 47.11 41.26
CA GLU A 180 35.08 46.92 42.18
C GLU A 180 33.91 47.84 41.83
N LEU A 181 34.15 49.14 41.60
CA LEU A 181 33.11 50.07 41.15
C LEU A 181 32.52 49.68 39.78
N ARG A 182 33.34 49.16 38.85
CA ARG A 182 32.85 48.60 37.58
C ARG A 182 32.01 47.34 37.80
N ALA A 183 32.42 46.45 38.71
CA ALA A 183 31.68 45.23 39.04
C ALA A 183 30.33 45.55 39.72
N GLN A 184 30.30 46.50 40.66
CA GLN A 184 29.08 47.00 41.31
C GLN A 184 28.10 47.56 40.27
N ARG A 185 28.56 48.47 39.40
CA ARG A 185 27.72 49.02 38.32
C ARG A 185 27.20 47.94 37.36
N ILE A 186 28.03 46.96 37.00
CA ILE A 186 27.58 45.83 36.15
C ILE A 186 26.50 45.01 36.86
N GLU A 187 26.60 44.80 38.17
CA GLU A 187 25.59 44.06 38.93
C GLU A 187 24.31 44.86 39.18
N GLU A 188 24.40 46.18 39.32
CA GLU A 188 23.24 47.09 39.30
C GLU A 188 22.53 47.08 37.93
N GLU A 189 23.27 47.22 36.82
CA GLU A 189 22.69 47.13 35.47
C GLU A 189 22.07 45.74 35.20
N ARG A 190 22.65 44.65 35.72
CA ARG A 190 22.05 43.31 35.70
C ARG A 190 20.76 43.24 36.51
N ARG A 191 20.75 43.81 37.72
CA ARG A 191 19.58 43.83 38.61
C ARG A 191 18.43 44.63 38.02
N VAL A 192 18.71 45.77 37.38
CA VAL A 192 17.72 46.58 36.65
C VAL A 192 17.15 45.78 35.49
N ARG A 193 18.00 45.24 34.59
CA ARG A 193 17.54 44.41 33.45
C ARG A 193 16.74 43.18 33.90
N TYR A 194 17.10 42.55 35.02
CA TYR A 194 16.34 41.44 35.57
C TYR A 194 14.96 41.88 36.10
N ALA A 195 14.88 43.03 36.76
CA ALA A 195 13.60 43.61 37.19
C ALA A 195 12.70 43.95 35.99
N GLU A 196 13.25 44.63 34.97
CA GLU A 196 12.55 44.93 33.71
C GLU A 196 12.01 43.66 33.04
N ILE A 197 12.83 42.60 32.91
CA ILE A 197 12.41 41.31 32.35
C ILE A 197 11.30 40.66 33.21
N CYS A 198 11.35 40.79 34.53
CA CYS A 198 10.29 40.32 35.42
C CYS A 198 8.99 41.12 35.27
N GLU A 199 9.05 42.44 35.09
CA GLU A 199 7.88 43.28 34.86
C GLU A 199 7.25 43.06 33.49
N VAL A 200 8.06 42.98 32.42
CA VAL A 200 7.58 42.61 31.07
C VAL A 200 6.90 41.25 31.09
N ARG A 201 7.50 40.23 31.74
CA ARG A 201 6.86 38.91 31.92
C ARG A 201 5.57 38.98 32.74
N ARG A 202 5.48 39.87 33.72
CA ARG A 202 4.25 40.08 34.51
C ARG A 202 3.15 40.71 33.65
N GLN A 203 3.48 41.72 32.85
CA GLN A 203 2.56 42.35 31.89
C GLN A 203 2.11 41.35 30.82
N GLU A 204 3.02 40.59 30.22
CA GLU A 204 2.70 39.50 29.29
C GLU A 204 1.75 38.46 29.91
N ASN A 205 2.00 38.04 31.16
CA ASN A 205 1.16 37.04 31.83
C ASN A 205 -0.23 37.59 32.16
N VAL A 206 -0.35 38.86 32.56
CA VAL A 206 -1.65 39.54 32.71
C VAL A 206 -2.36 39.59 31.36
N LEU A 207 -1.70 40.04 30.29
CA LEU A 207 -2.29 40.06 28.94
C LEU A 207 -2.74 38.66 28.48
N LYS A 208 -1.93 37.62 28.71
CA LYS A 208 -2.28 36.22 28.38
C LYS A 208 -3.49 35.72 29.16
N GLN A 209 -3.63 36.10 30.44
CA GLN A 209 -4.84 35.82 31.23
C GLN A 209 -6.05 36.59 30.69
N ASP A 210 -5.87 37.88 30.37
CA ASP A 210 -6.90 38.75 29.79
C ASP A 210 -7.43 38.23 28.44
N TYR A 211 -6.54 37.75 27.57
CA TYR A 211 -6.91 37.08 26.31
C TYR A 211 -7.60 35.74 26.59
N GLY A 212 -7.04 34.90 27.46
CA GLY A 212 -7.64 33.63 27.84
C GLY A 212 -9.06 33.76 28.41
N ASP A 213 -9.32 34.78 29.22
CA ASP A 213 -10.66 35.04 29.78
C ASP A 213 -11.60 35.76 28.78
N LYS A 214 -11.08 36.50 27.80
CA LYS A 214 -11.86 36.99 26.65
C LYS A 214 -12.27 35.83 25.74
N ASP A 215 -11.38 34.88 25.50
CA ASP A 215 -11.65 33.70 24.67
C ASP A 215 -12.56 32.69 25.40
N ARG A 216 -12.38 32.43 26.70
CA ARG A 216 -13.36 31.69 27.52
C ARG A 216 -14.76 32.32 27.51
N LYS A 217 -14.86 33.67 27.48
CA LYS A 217 -16.13 34.37 27.33
C LYS A 217 -16.71 34.18 25.92
N ARG A 218 -15.89 34.20 24.87
CA ARG A 218 -16.30 33.87 23.49
C ARG A 218 -16.77 32.43 23.37
N GLU A 219 -16.03 31.45 23.90
CA GLU A 219 -16.39 30.03 23.95
C GLU A 219 -17.72 29.81 24.65
N ARG A 220 -17.97 30.46 25.79
CA ARG A 220 -19.29 30.45 26.46
C ARG A 220 -20.37 31.03 25.56
N ILE A 221 -20.18 32.22 24.99
CA ILE A 221 -21.17 32.86 24.10
C ILE A 221 -21.44 32.02 22.83
N ILE A 222 -20.43 31.32 22.31
CA ILE A 222 -20.57 30.38 21.18
C ILE A 222 -21.36 29.16 21.64
N LYS A 223 -20.99 28.55 22.78
CA LYS A 223 -21.71 27.41 23.34
C LYS A 223 -23.16 27.75 23.67
N ASP A 224 -23.45 28.89 24.29
CA ASP A 224 -24.81 29.34 24.60
C ASP A 224 -25.64 29.54 23.31
N LYS A 225 -25.00 30.00 22.22
CA LYS A 225 -25.62 30.11 20.89
C LYS A 225 -25.84 28.76 20.22
N ASP A 226 -24.91 27.82 20.37
CA ASP A 226 -25.02 26.50 19.78
C ASP A 226 -25.94 25.57 20.59
N ASP A 227 -26.00 25.70 21.91
CA ASP A 227 -26.99 25.05 22.77
C ASP A 227 -28.40 25.61 22.52
N THR A 228 -28.57 26.91 22.25
CA THR A 228 -29.87 27.48 21.84
C THR A 228 -30.26 27.11 20.41
N ARG A 229 -29.31 27.03 19.46
CA ARG A 229 -29.55 26.45 18.12
C ARG A 229 -29.94 24.98 18.22
N ASN A 230 -29.20 24.18 18.97
CA ASN A 230 -29.49 22.77 19.20
C ASN A 230 -30.85 22.59 19.88
N ALA A 231 -31.22 23.44 20.84
CA ALA A 231 -32.56 23.43 21.44
C ALA A 231 -33.66 23.77 20.42
N ALA A 232 -33.44 24.76 19.53
CA ALA A 232 -34.37 25.09 18.46
C ALA A 232 -34.51 23.95 17.43
N SER A 233 -33.40 23.40 16.94
CA SER A 233 -33.41 22.25 16.02
C SER A 233 -33.96 20.98 16.67
N LEU A 234 -33.76 20.76 17.98
CA LEU A 234 -34.41 19.66 18.70
C LEU A 234 -35.91 19.91 18.90
N ALA A 235 -36.37 21.16 19.03
CA ALA A 235 -37.79 21.49 19.03
C ALA A 235 -38.41 21.28 17.64
N GLU A 236 -37.73 21.70 16.58
CA GLU A 236 -38.12 21.49 15.18
C GLU A 236 -38.16 19.99 14.84
N ILE A 237 -37.12 19.23 15.19
CA ILE A 237 -37.10 17.76 15.06
C ILE A 237 -38.23 17.12 15.88
N ARG A 238 -38.60 17.63 17.06
CA ARG A 238 -39.76 17.15 17.84
C ARG A 238 -41.10 17.48 17.16
N VAL A 239 -41.22 18.59 16.44
CA VAL A 239 -42.41 18.92 15.63
C VAL A 239 -42.48 18.00 14.41
N VAL A 240 -41.38 17.82 13.68
CA VAL A 240 -41.29 16.90 12.54
C VAL A 240 -41.54 15.44 12.97
N LEU A 241 -41.00 15.00 14.10
CA LEU A 241 -41.28 13.67 14.66
C LEU A 241 -42.73 13.49 15.05
N LYS A 242 -43.37 14.50 15.68
CA LYS A 242 -44.82 14.44 15.97
C LYS A 242 -45.65 14.35 14.71
N ALA A 243 -45.42 15.21 13.72
CA ALA A 243 -46.13 15.17 12.44
C ALA A 243 -45.89 13.85 11.69
N HIS A 244 -44.68 13.29 11.76
CA HIS A 244 -44.34 12.00 11.18
C HIS A 244 -44.90 10.81 11.97
N ASP A 245 -45.04 10.89 13.29
CA ASP A 245 -45.70 9.87 14.11
C ASP A 245 -47.23 9.93 13.99
N GLU A 246 -47.81 11.12 13.75
CA GLU A 246 -49.20 11.31 13.35
C GLU A 246 -49.44 10.74 11.94
N GLN A 247 -48.56 11.03 10.97
CA GLN A 247 -48.58 10.38 9.65
C GLN A 247 -48.34 8.85 9.73
N ARG A 248 -47.52 8.36 10.66
CA ARG A 248 -47.35 6.93 10.94
C ARG A 248 -48.58 6.32 11.58
N GLN A 249 -49.29 7.03 12.47
CA GLN A 249 -50.56 6.57 13.00
C GLN A 249 -51.66 6.57 11.95
N GLU A 250 -51.73 7.58 11.07
CA GLU A 250 -52.64 7.57 9.93
C GLU A 250 -52.31 6.45 8.94
N THR A 251 -51.06 6.31 8.53
CA THR A 251 -50.66 5.24 7.60
C THR A 251 -50.79 3.87 8.24
N ALA A 252 -50.50 3.71 9.54
CA ALA A 252 -50.78 2.47 10.27
C ALA A 252 -52.29 2.18 10.36
N ARG A 253 -53.16 3.19 10.56
CA ARG A 253 -54.63 3.03 10.51
C ARG A 253 -55.11 2.67 9.10
N LYS A 254 -54.58 3.33 8.05
CA LYS A 254 -54.87 3.03 6.64
C LYS A 254 -54.38 1.63 6.23
N ILE A 255 -53.19 1.23 6.69
CA ILE A 255 -52.62 -0.11 6.49
C ILE A 255 -53.35 -1.17 7.33
N ALA A 256 -53.80 -0.86 8.55
CA ALA A 256 -54.62 -1.76 9.35
C ALA A 256 -56.00 -1.97 8.70
N ALA A 257 -56.65 -0.91 8.25
CA ALA A 257 -57.90 -0.98 7.48
C ALA A 257 -57.72 -1.76 6.17
N GLN A 258 -56.64 -1.54 5.43
CA GLN A 258 -56.30 -2.35 4.24
C GLN A 258 -55.97 -3.81 4.58
N ARG A 259 -55.31 -4.10 5.70
CA ARG A 259 -55.01 -5.47 6.15
C ARG A 259 -56.27 -6.19 6.64
N GLN A 260 -57.20 -5.47 7.26
CA GLN A 260 -58.50 -5.99 7.66
C GLN A 260 -59.33 -6.26 6.40
N ALA A 261 -59.56 -5.25 5.55
CA ALA A 261 -60.28 -5.40 4.29
C ALA A 261 -59.68 -6.49 3.38
N LYS A 262 -58.34 -6.65 3.34
CA LYS A 262 -57.67 -7.73 2.58
C LYS A 262 -57.66 -9.09 3.30
N LYS A 263 -57.92 -9.15 4.59
CA LYS A 263 -58.21 -10.38 5.34
C LYS A 263 -59.66 -10.80 5.12
N ASP A 264 -60.58 -9.83 5.10
CA ASP A 264 -62.01 -10.03 4.86
C ASP A 264 -62.28 -10.38 3.39
N GLU A 265 -61.61 -9.72 2.44
CA GLU A 265 -61.55 -10.09 1.01
C GLU A 265 -61.00 -11.52 0.84
N ARG A 266 -59.97 -11.91 1.61
CA ARG A 266 -59.45 -13.28 1.61
C ARG A 266 -60.40 -14.29 2.26
N ALA A 267 -61.19 -13.88 3.24
CA ALA A 267 -62.21 -14.72 3.86
C ALA A 267 -63.39 -14.92 2.91
N GLU A 268 -63.85 -13.87 2.21
CA GLU A 268 -64.84 -13.96 1.13
C GLU A 268 -64.30 -14.80 -0.04
N GLN A 269 -63.04 -14.61 -0.48
CA GLN A 269 -62.43 -15.44 -1.52
C GLN A 269 -62.24 -16.90 -1.08
N ALA A 270 -61.95 -17.15 0.20
CA ALA A 270 -61.90 -18.51 0.75
C ALA A 270 -63.30 -19.13 0.80
N ARG A 271 -64.32 -18.41 1.27
CA ARG A 271 -65.71 -18.89 1.31
C ARG A 271 -66.26 -19.14 -0.09
N LEU A 272 -65.96 -18.27 -1.06
CA LEU A 272 -66.29 -18.46 -2.48
C LEU A 272 -65.50 -19.62 -3.11
N ALA A 273 -64.30 -19.94 -2.62
CA ALA A 273 -63.54 -21.11 -3.05
C ALA A 273 -64.07 -22.40 -2.41
N GLU A 274 -64.51 -22.38 -1.15
CA GLU A 274 -65.19 -23.48 -0.46
C GLU A 274 -66.58 -23.74 -1.05
N GLU A 275 -67.37 -22.70 -1.35
CA GLU A 275 -68.66 -22.80 -2.04
C GLU A 275 -68.49 -23.36 -3.47
N ARG A 276 -67.43 -22.97 -4.18
CA ARG A 276 -67.07 -23.58 -5.49
C ARG A 276 -66.61 -25.01 -5.34
N PHE A 277 -65.72 -25.32 -4.40
CA PHE A 277 -65.23 -26.67 -4.15
C PHE A 277 -66.38 -27.61 -3.77
N ALA A 278 -67.31 -27.16 -2.92
CA ALA A 278 -68.52 -27.92 -2.58
C ALA A 278 -69.48 -28.08 -3.77
N ALA A 279 -69.59 -27.07 -4.65
CA ALA A 279 -70.38 -27.18 -5.88
C ALA A 279 -69.75 -28.12 -6.92
N ASP A 280 -68.41 -28.09 -7.06
CA ASP A 280 -67.64 -28.97 -7.94
C ASP A 280 -67.66 -30.42 -7.39
N GLN A 281 -67.50 -30.61 -6.08
CA GLN A 281 -67.62 -31.90 -5.41
C GLN A 281 -69.04 -32.45 -5.56
N ALA A 282 -70.10 -31.67 -5.30
CA ALA A 282 -71.47 -32.09 -5.55
C ALA A 282 -71.76 -32.36 -7.06
N ALA A 283 -70.99 -31.76 -7.97
CA ALA A 283 -71.04 -32.07 -9.40
C ALA A 283 -70.22 -33.31 -9.76
N GLU A 284 -69.22 -33.72 -8.97
CA GLU A 284 -68.51 -35.00 -9.08
C GLU A 284 -69.32 -36.13 -8.45
N ASP A 285 -69.94 -35.95 -7.29
CA ASP A 285 -70.88 -36.90 -6.68
C ASP A 285 -72.04 -37.21 -7.65
N ARG A 286 -72.64 -36.17 -8.25
CA ARG A 286 -73.65 -36.34 -9.32
C ARG A 286 -73.11 -37.01 -10.58
N ARG A 287 -71.80 -36.92 -10.88
CA ARG A 287 -71.17 -37.67 -11.98
C ARG A 287 -70.94 -39.14 -11.57
N GLY A 288 -70.60 -39.40 -10.31
CA GLY A 288 -70.54 -40.73 -9.68
C GLY A 288 -71.90 -41.43 -9.75
N GLU A 289 -72.96 -40.84 -9.18
CA GLU A 289 -74.32 -41.40 -9.25
C GLU A 289 -74.76 -41.71 -10.69
N ASN A 290 -74.45 -40.83 -11.66
CA ASN A 290 -74.82 -41.05 -13.06
C ASN A 290 -73.95 -42.12 -13.75
N TRP A 291 -72.73 -42.33 -13.26
CA TRP A 291 -71.85 -43.44 -13.66
C TRP A 291 -72.36 -44.76 -13.08
N GLU A 292 -72.61 -44.84 -11.77
CA GLU A 292 -73.19 -46.01 -11.10
C GLU A 292 -74.51 -46.41 -11.76
N LYS A 293 -75.45 -45.48 -11.92
CA LYS A 293 -76.71 -45.72 -12.63
C LYS A 293 -76.51 -46.15 -14.09
N ARG A 294 -75.39 -45.82 -14.73
CA ARG A 294 -75.03 -46.31 -16.08
C ARG A 294 -74.45 -47.72 -16.01
N GLU A 295 -73.63 -48.01 -15.00
CA GLU A 295 -73.02 -49.31 -14.73
C GLU A 295 -74.11 -50.35 -14.38
N GLU A 296 -75.03 -50.04 -13.46
CA GLU A 296 -76.25 -50.83 -13.17
C GLU A 296 -77.05 -51.17 -14.45
N ARG A 297 -77.24 -50.19 -15.35
CA ARG A 297 -77.94 -50.39 -16.63
C ARG A 297 -77.15 -51.28 -17.61
N LEU A 298 -75.83 -51.30 -17.53
CA LEU A 298 -74.98 -52.20 -18.30
C LEU A 298 -74.95 -53.61 -17.69
N GLU A 299 -74.90 -53.73 -16.37
CA GLU A 299 -75.00 -55.00 -15.64
C GLU A 299 -76.36 -55.67 -15.86
N HIS A 300 -77.46 -54.97 -15.65
CA HIS A 300 -78.81 -55.48 -15.96
C HIS A 300 -78.93 -55.92 -17.42
N LYS A 301 -78.30 -55.19 -18.37
CA LYS A 301 -78.25 -55.59 -19.77
C LYS A 301 -77.38 -56.83 -20.00
N ALA A 302 -76.25 -56.97 -19.31
CA ALA A 302 -75.38 -58.14 -19.38
C ALA A 302 -76.06 -59.39 -18.80
N ILE A 303 -76.67 -59.27 -17.60
CA ILE A 303 -77.48 -60.32 -16.96
C ILE A 303 -78.62 -60.75 -17.88
N ARG A 304 -79.35 -59.80 -18.49
CA ARG A 304 -80.41 -60.09 -19.44
C ARG A 304 -79.89 -60.84 -20.69
N LEU A 305 -78.80 -60.38 -21.31
CA LEU A 305 -78.19 -61.05 -22.46
C LEU A 305 -77.65 -62.45 -22.11
N GLN A 306 -77.16 -62.63 -20.88
CA GLN A 306 -76.72 -63.93 -20.36
C GLN A 306 -77.90 -64.87 -20.13
N ALA A 307 -79.04 -64.36 -19.63
CA ALA A 307 -80.28 -65.12 -19.48
C ALA A 307 -80.92 -65.48 -20.84
N GLU A 308 -80.94 -64.55 -21.81
CA GLU A 308 -81.35 -64.82 -23.20
C GLU A 308 -80.46 -65.90 -23.83
N ARG A 309 -79.13 -65.80 -23.67
CA ARG A 309 -78.17 -66.82 -24.15
C ARG A 309 -78.37 -68.17 -23.47
N ALA A 310 -78.59 -68.21 -22.15
CA ALA A 310 -78.86 -69.44 -21.42
C ALA A 310 -80.17 -70.11 -21.90
N SER A 311 -81.22 -69.31 -22.11
CA SER A 311 -82.52 -69.77 -22.63
C SER A 311 -82.42 -70.32 -24.06
N TYR A 312 -81.58 -69.69 -24.90
CA TYR A 312 -81.28 -70.17 -26.25
C TYR A 312 -80.48 -71.49 -26.24
N LEU A 313 -79.49 -71.63 -25.34
CA LEU A 313 -78.71 -72.87 -25.19
C LEU A 313 -79.55 -74.03 -24.62
N ASP A 314 -80.44 -73.76 -23.67
CA ASP A 314 -81.43 -74.75 -23.19
C ASP A 314 -82.43 -75.11 -24.31
N GLY A 315 -82.89 -74.14 -25.09
CA GLY A 315 -83.67 -74.38 -26.31
C GLY A 315 -82.98 -75.34 -27.29
N ILE A 316 -81.69 -75.13 -27.58
CA ILE A 316 -80.89 -76.06 -28.38
C ILE A 316 -80.83 -77.43 -27.70
N SER A 317 -80.42 -77.50 -26.43
CA SER A 317 -80.31 -78.74 -25.64
C SER A 317 -81.59 -79.58 -25.71
N ARG A 318 -82.75 -78.98 -25.49
CA ARG A 318 -84.06 -79.65 -25.61
C ARG A 318 -84.33 -80.17 -27.02
N THR A 319 -83.98 -79.43 -28.07
CA THR A 319 -84.10 -79.94 -29.45
C THR A 319 -83.12 -81.06 -29.77
N GLU A 320 -81.93 -81.07 -29.17
CA GLU A 320 -80.95 -82.15 -29.32
C GLU A 320 -81.34 -83.41 -28.54
N GLN A 321 -81.90 -83.24 -27.33
CA GLN A 321 -82.52 -84.32 -26.56
C GLN A 321 -83.68 -84.95 -27.34
N ALA A 322 -84.64 -84.15 -27.83
CA ALA A 322 -85.75 -84.65 -28.65
C ALA A 322 -85.29 -85.30 -29.97
N ARG A 323 -84.18 -84.84 -30.57
CA ARG A 323 -83.53 -85.52 -31.72
C ARG A 323 -82.85 -86.82 -31.33
N SER A 324 -82.28 -86.91 -30.12
CA SER A 324 -81.66 -88.11 -29.57
C SER A 324 -82.70 -89.17 -29.23
N GLU A 325 -83.81 -88.76 -28.62
CA GLU A 325 -84.98 -89.60 -28.31
C GLU A 325 -85.61 -90.15 -29.59
N ARG A 326 -85.93 -89.31 -30.59
CA ARG A 326 -86.42 -89.77 -31.89
C ARG A 326 -85.45 -90.72 -32.61
N LYS A 327 -84.14 -90.58 -32.41
CA LYS A 327 -83.14 -91.54 -32.92
C LYS A 327 -83.18 -92.87 -32.15
N LYS A 328 -83.40 -92.86 -30.83
CA LYS A 328 -83.58 -94.07 -30.01
C LYS A 328 -84.88 -94.80 -30.36
N GLU A 329 -85.99 -94.06 -30.50
CA GLU A 329 -87.30 -94.57 -30.95
C GLU A 329 -87.17 -95.22 -32.33
N LEU A 330 -86.62 -94.50 -33.32
CA LEU A 330 -86.44 -95.03 -34.68
C LEU A 330 -85.45 -96.22 -34.74
N ALA A 331 -84.44 -96.26 -33.86
CA ALA A 331 -83.56 -97.42 -33.73
C ALA A 331 -84.28 -98.62 -33.08
N HIS A 332 -85.11 -98.39 -32.06
CA HIS A 332 -85.97 -99.40 -31.45
C HIS A 332 -86.98 -99.97 -32.45
N ASP A 333 -87.67 -99.11 -33.21
CA ASP A 333 -88.64 -99.54 -34.21
C ASP A 333 -87.97 -100.32 -35.34
N GLN A 334 -86.78 -99.89 -35.78
CA GLN A 334 -85.96 -100.69 -36.69
C GLN A 334 -85.54 -102.03 -36.08
N GLN A 335 -85.29 -102.10 -34.76
CA GLN A 335 -84.95 -103.34 -34.08
C GLN A 335 -86.18 -104.27 -33.95
N VAL A 336 -87.37 -103.74 -33.66
CA VAL A 336 -88.64 -104.49 -33.67
C VAL A 336 -88.98 -104.97 -35.08
N ILE A 337 -88.77 -104.16 -36.12
CA ILE A 337 -88.92 -104.57 -37.52
C ILE A 337 -87.91 -105.66 -37.87
N ARG A 338 -86.63 -105.53 -37.46
CA ARG A 338 -85.61 -106.57 -37.65
C ARG A 338 -85.95 -107.85 -36.91
N GLN A 339 -86.44 -107.78 -35.67
CA GLN A 339 -86.89 -108.95 -34.90
C GLN A 339 -88.08 -109.63 -35.55
N ASN A 340 -89.07 -108.87 -36.03
CA ASN A 340 -90.22 -109.43 -36.76
C ASN A 340 -89.83 -110.03 -38.13
N LEU A 341 -88.89 -109.43 -38.84
CA LEU A 341 -88.33 -109.99 -40.07
C LEU A 341 -87.48 -111.23 -39.80
N TRP A 342 -86.71 -111.24 -38.70
CA TRP A 342 -85.89 -112.38 -38.28
C TRP A 342 -86.75 -113.53 -37.76
N ALA A 343 -87.84 -113.27 -37.03
CA ALA A 343 -88.83 -114.28 -36.65
C ALA A 343 -89.53 -114.85 -37.89
N LYS A 344 -89.92 -114.00 -38.86
CA LYS A 344 -90.46 -114.45 -40.16
C LYS A 344 -89.44 -115.21 -41.01
N ALA A 345 -88.16 -114.88 -40.91
CA ALA A 345 -87.08 -115.60 -41.57
C ALA A 345 -86.81 -116.95 -40.88
N SER A 346 -86.73 -116.98 -39.55
CA SER A 346 -86.57 -118.20 -38.75
C SER A 346 -87.74 -119.15 -38.93
N ALA A 347 -88.99 -118.68 -38.89
CA ALA A 347 -90.16 -119.49 -39.20
C ALA A 347 -90.17 -119.98 -40.67
N LYS A 348 -89.64 -119.18 -41.62
CA LYS A 348 -89.40 -119.62 -43.00
C LYS A 348 -88.25 -120.61 -43.11
N ASP A 349 -87.23 -120.54 -42.28
CA ASP A 349 -86.06 -121.42 -42.30
C ASP A 349 -86.28 -122.71 -41.49
N GLU A 350 -87.13 -122.68 -40.47
CA GLU A 350 -87.75 -123.84 -39.83
C GLU A 350 -88.72 -124.52 -40.79
N LYS A 351 -89.59 -123.74 -41.47
CA LYS A 351 -90.39 -124.31 -42.55
C LYS A 351 -89.49 -124.85 -43.67
N ARG A 352 -88.42 -124.18 -44.09
CA ARG A 352 -87.45 -124.75 -45.04
C ARG A 352 -86.68 -125.93 -44.47
N LYS A 353 -86.51 -126.09 -43.16
CA LYS A 353 -85.93 -127.31 -42.56
C LYS A 353 -86.93 -128.46 -42.57
N ALA A 354 -88.22 -128.19 -42.36
CA ALA A 354 -89.29 -129.16 -42.51
C ALA A 354 -89.51 -129.53 -43.99
N ASP A 355 -89.64 -128.54 -44.87
CA ASP A 355 -89.75 -128.67 -46.32
C ASP A 355 -88.48 -129.29 -46.92
N ASN A 356 -87.26 -128.95 -46.48
CA ASN A 356 -86.02 -129.65 -46.91
C ASN A 356 -85.83 -131.00 -46.22
N LYS A 357 -86.56 -131.33 -45.16
CA LYS A 357 -86.61 -132.70 -44.63
C LYS A 357 -87.53 -133.51 -45.54
N ALA A 358 -88.76 -133.05 -45.75
CA ALA A 358 -89.73 -133.60 -46.70
C ALA A 358 -89.21 -133.59 -48.16
N ALA A 359 -88.29 -132.70 -48.51
CA ALA A 359 -87.61 -132.62 -49.80
C ALA A 359 -86.15 -133.05 -49.76
N LEU A 360 -85.65 -133.64 -48.68
CA LEU A 360 -84.55 -134.63 -48.75
C LEU A 360 -85.16 -136.02 -48.89
N GLU A 361 -86.28 -136.27 -48.21
CA GLU A 361 -87.18 -137.40 -48.47
C GLU A 361 -87.66 -137.39 -49.94
N ALA A 362 -88.10 -136.25 -50.50
CA ALA A 362 -88.52 -136.15 -51.90
C ALA A 362 -87.41 -135.78 -52.92
N LEU A 363 -86.24 -135.24 -52.53
CA LEU A 363 -85.10 -135.10 -53.45
C LEU A 363 -84.22 -136.36 -53.48
N ALA A 364 -84.35 -137.28 -52.52
CA ALA A 364 -84.02 -138.68 -52.77
C ALA A 364 -84.83 -139.25 -53.95
N THR A 365 -86.07 -138.76 -54.19
CA THR A 365 -86.89 -139.09 -55.37
C THR A 365 -86.83 -138.05 -56.51
N GLN A 366 -85.91 -137.06 -56.48
CA GLN A 366 -85.80 -136.05 -57.55
C GLN A 366 -84.39 -135.64 -57.97
N LYS A 367 -83.33 -135.98 -57.22
CA LYS A 367 -81.93 -135.73 -57.66
C LYS A 367 -81.54 -136.55 -58.89
N GLU A 368 -82.35 -137.56 -59.21
CA GLU A 368 -82.42 -138.31 -60.45
C GLU A 368 -82.74 -137.44 -61.68
N ASN A 369 -83.54 -136.37 -61.51
CA ASN A 369 -84.33 -135.79 -62.61
C ASN A 369 -83.86 -134.41 -63.13
N ALA A 370 -82.97 -133.68 -62.44
CA ALA A 370 -82.66 -132.28 -62.78
C ALA A 370 -81.18 -131.90 -62.63
N LYS A 371 -80.40 -131.97 -63.73
CA LYS A 371 -78.96 -131.63 -63.75
C LYS A 371 -78.52 -130.69 -64.91
N ASN A 372 -79.45 -130.11 -65.68
CA ASN A 372 -79.15 -129.44 -66.96
C ASN A 372 -79.57 -127.94 -66.98
N ALA A 373 -78.66 -127.04 -67.44
CA ALA A 373 -78.76 -125.57 -67.64
C ALA A 373 -78.89 -124.68 -66.36
N ALA A 374 -78.16 -123.56 -66.07
CA ALA A 374 -77.28 -122.59 -66.77
C ALA A 374 -77.99 -121.45 -67.57
N SER A 375 -77.59 -120.17 -67.73
CA SER A 375 -76.67 -119.13 -67.11
C SER A 375 -76.62 -117.88 -68.07
N LEU A 376 -76.12 -116.62 -67.87
CA LEU A 376 -75.67 -115.69 -66.79
C LEU A 376 -75.39 -114.28 -67.47
N SER A 377 -75.72 -113.08 -66.90
CA SER A 377 -75.31 -111.76 -67.53
C SER A 377 -75.50 -110.43 -66.72
N MET A 378 -74.73 -109.35 -67.06
CA MET A 378 -75.03 -107.86 -67.12
C MET A 378 -74.18 -106.80 -66.30
N GLY A 379 -73.96 -105.57 -66.86
CA GLY A 379 -73.61 -104.28 -66.12
C GLY A 379 -72.73 -103.16 -66.80
N LYS A 380 -72.92 -101.82 -66.53
CA LYS A 380 -72.01 -100.62 -66.76
C LYS A 380 -72.58 -99.18 -66.40
N LYS A 381 -71.77 -98.08 -66.21
CA LYS A 381 -72.15 -96.60 -66.10
C LYS A 381 -70.96 -95.54 -66.04
N LYS A 382 -71.17 -94.19 -66.18
CA LYS A 382 -70.17 -93.02 -66.10
C LYS A 382 -70.82 -91.59 -65.88
N LYS A 383 -70.12 -90.52 -65.38
CA LYS A 383 -70.42 -89.03 -65.57
C LYS A 383 -69.30 -88.00 -65.15
N GLU A 384 -69.53 -86.66 -65.28
CA GLU A 384 -68.59 -85.48 -65.20
C GLU A 384 -69.26 -84.10 -64.82
N ARG A 385 -68.52 -83.03 -64.39
CA ARG A 385 -68.70 -81.56 -64.74
C ARG A 385 -67.72 -80.49 -64.11
N LYS A 386 -67.86 -79.19 -64.51
CA LYS A 386 -67.16 -77.92 -64.07
C LYS A 386 -68.18 -76.84 -63.57
N SER A 387 -67.97 -75.52 -63.34
CA SER A 387 -66.93 -74.45 -63.61
C SER A 387 -67.22 -73.15 -62.79
N ASP A 388 -66.37 -72.08 -62.83
CA ASP A 388 -66.38 -70.89 -61.93
C ASP A 388 -66.02 -69.52 -62.59
N ALA A 389 -66.39 -68.34 -62.01
CA ALA A 389 -65.90 -66.96 -62.32
C ALA A 389 -66.59 -65.81 -61.51
N ARG A 390 -65.87 -64.91 -60.78
CA ARG A 390 -66.48 -63.70 -60.12
C ARG A 390 -65.60 -62.54 -59.57
N MET A 391 -64.27 -62.47 -59.78
CA MET A 391 -63.37 -61.70 -58.88
C MET A 391 -63.09 -60.21 -59.21
N ASP A 392 -63.15 -59.79 -60.47
CA ASP A 392 -62.27 -58.69 -60.95
C ASP A 392 -62.70 -57.25 -60.59
N ALA A 393 -63.80 -57.07 -59.84
CA ALA A 393 -64.36 -55.74 -59.55
C ALA A 393 -63.74 -55.03 -58.33
N VAL A 394 -63.08 -55.75 -57.41
CA VAL A 394 -62.73 -55.23 -56.07
C VAL A 394 -61.40 -54.45 -56.06
N GLU A 395 -60.45 -54.76 -56.94
CA GLU A 395 -59.09 -54.20 -56.87
C GLU A 395 -58.98 -52.71 -57.27
N ALA A 396 -59.97 -52.17 -58.00
CA ALA A 396 -59.91 -50.82 -58.53
C ALA A 396 -60.12 -49.73 -57.46
N GLU A 397 -61.07 -49.94 -56.55
CA GLU A 397 -61.48 -48.94 -55.55
C GLU A 397 -60.39 -48.72 -54.48
N MET A 398 -59.69 -49.79 -54.09
CA MET A 398 -58.66 -49.77 -53.05
C MET A 398 -57.43 -48.89 -53.42
N ARG A 399 -57.15 -48.66 -54.71
CA ARG A 399 -56.01 -47.83 -55.14
C ARG A 399 -56.21 -46.34 -54.92
N GLN A 400 -57.45 -45.83 -55.04
CA GLN A 400 -57.70 -44.38 -54.90
C GLN A 400 -57.58 -43.88 -53.45
N GLN A 401 -57.89 -44.72 -52.47
CA GLN A 401 -57.79 -44.37 -51.05
C GLN A 401 -56.31 -44.16 -50.63
N LEU A 402 -55.41 -45.04 -51.07
CA LEU A 402 -53.98 -44.97 -50.74
C LEU A 402 -53.29 -43.68 -51.25
N GLU A 403 -53.66 -43.18 -52.45
CA GLU A 403 -53.14 -41.91 -52.95
C GLU A 403 -53.60 -40.69 -52.14
N ALA A 404 -54.81 -40.74 -51.57
CA ALA A 404 -55.35 -39.65 -50.76
C ALA A 404 -54.63 -39.55 -49.41
N GLU A 405 -54.37 -40.68 -48.75
CA GLU A 405 -53.63 -40.75 -47.49
C GLU A 405 -52.17 -40.29 -47.65
N GLY A 406 -51.50 -40.70 -48.74
CA GLY A 406 -50.12 -40.27 -49.03
C GLY A 406 -49.96 -38.75 -49.09
N LYS A 407 -50.90 -38.04 -49.74
CA LYS A 407 -50.92 -36.58 -49.85
C LYS A 407 -51.23 -35.88 -48.52
N GLN A 408 -51.92 -36.53 -47.57
CA GLN A 408 -52.09 -36.00 -46.21
C GLN A 408 -50.82 -36.16 -45.38
N ASN A 409 -50.18 -37.34 -45.43
CA ASN A 409 -48.93 -37.61 -44.70
C ASN A 409 -47.78 -36.68 -45.13
N GLU A 410 -47.63 -36.40 -46.44
CA GLU A 410 -46.61 -35.46 -46.94
C GLU A 410 -46.81 -34.04 -46.37
N ASN A 411 -48.06 -33.60 -46.23
CA ASN A 411 -48.40 -32.30 -45.65
C ASN A 411 -48.22 -32.26 -44.12
N ALA A 412 -48.42 -33.38 -43.42
CA ALA A 412 -48.09 -33.51 -42.01
C ALA A 412 -46.57 -33.37 -41.77
N GLN A 413 -45.76 -34.14 -42.51
CA GLN A 413 -44.29 -34.07 -42.42
C GLN A 413 -43.74 -32.65 -42.70
N LYS A 414 -44.31 -31.92 -43.66
CA LYS A 414 -43.97 -30.53 -43.95
C LYS A 414 -44.32 -29.56 -42.80
N ARG A 415 -45.37 -29.84 -42.01
CA ARG A 415 -45.69 -29.08 -40.80
C ARG A 415 -44.73 -29.41 -39.66
N ASP A 416 -44.44 -30.67 -39.42
CA ASP A 416 -43.54 -31.11 -38.34
C ASP A 416 -42.11 -30.62 -38.55
N ALA A 417 -41.60 -30.67 -39.79
CA ALA A 417 -40.30 -30.11 -40.16
C ALA A 417 -40.25 -28.57 -39.95
N LYS A 418 -41.38 -27.87 -40.10
CA LYS A 418 -41.49 -26.43 -39.81
C LYS A 418 -41.52 -26.16 -38.30
N PHE A 419 -42.20 -27.01 -37.52
CA PHE A 419 -42.20 -26.90 -36.05
C PHE A 419 -40.82 -27.17 -35.46
N LYS A 420 -40.14 -28.25 -35.86
CA LYS A 420 -38.76 -28.55 -35.43
C LYS A 420 -37.80 -27.38 -35.70
N ARG A 421 -37.84 -26.79 -36.91
CA ARG A 421 -37.04 -25.59 -37.25
C ARG A 421 -37.39 -24.32 -36.46
N ILE A 422 -38.56 -24.25 -35.82
CA ILE A 422 -38.93 -23.16 -34.91
C ILE A 422 -38.46 -23.47 -33.48
N GLU A 423 -38.51 -24.74 -33.08
CA GLU A 423 -38.07 -25.24 -31.78
C GLU A 423 -36.54 -25.22 -31.64
N GLU A 424 -35.80 -25.69 -32.64
CA GLU A 424 -34.34 -25.51 -32.80
C GLU A 424 -33.95 -24.04 -32.59
N LYS A 425 -34.61 -23.12 -33.31
CA LYS A 425 -34.37 -21.67 -33.19
C LYS A 425 -34.82 -21.04 -31.87
N LYS A 426 -35.66 -21.70 -31.06
CA LYS A 426 -35.92 -21.29 -29.67
C LYS A 426 -34.79 -21.75 -28.78
N ASN A 427 -34.40 -23.02 -28.88
CA ASN A 427 -33.32 -23.62 -28.09
C ASN A 427 -32.00 -22.88 -28.33
N ASP A 428 -31.63 -22.57 -29.58
CA ASP A 428 -30.46 -21.75 -29.93
C ASP A 428 -30.46 -20.40 -29.22
N ARG A 429 -31.63 -19.73 -29.18
CA ARG A 429 -31.79 -18.42 -28.52
C ARG A 429 -31.70 -18.53 -27.00
N GLU A 430 -32.12 -19.65 -26.42
CA GLU A 430 -32.01 -19.88 -24.98
C GLU A 430 -30.58 -20.28 -24.58
N VAL A 431 -29.91 -21.12 -25.37
CA VAL A 431 -28.47 -21.40 -25.24
C VAL A 431 -27.65 -20.11 -25.35
N GLN A 432 -27.91 -19.24 -26.33
CA GLN A 432 -27.23 -17.94 -26.42
C GLN A 432 -27.53 -16.99 -25.25
N LYS A 433 -28.75 -17.00 -24.69
CA LYS A 433 -29.07 -16.26 -23.45
C LYS A 433 -28.27 -16.79 -22.26
N VAL A 434 -28.18 -18.11 -22.10
CA VAL A 434 -27.44 -18.76 -21.01
C VAL A 434 -25.93 -18.51 -21.14
N ILE A 435 -25.38 -18.56 -22.35
CA ILE A 435 -23.98 -18.19 -22.61
C ILE A 435 -23.73 -16.72 -22.20
N LYS A 436 -24.52 -15.77 -22.73
CA LYS A 436 -24.38 -14.34 -22.38
C LYS A 436 -24.63 -14.02 -20.90
N TRP A 437 -25.42 -14.83 -20.21
CA TRP A 437 -25.59 -14.73 -18.76
C TRP A 437 -24.37 -15.27 -17.99
N LYS A 438 -23.77 -16.38 -18.45
CA LYS A 438 -22.52 -16.91 -17.89
C LYS A 438 -21.34 -15.96 -18.12
N GLU A 439 -21.20 -15.41 -19.32
CA GLU A 439 -20.19 -14.39 -19.66
C GLU A 439 -20.29 -13.20 -18.70
N ARG A 440 -21.47 -12.57 -18.59
CA ARG A 440 -21.71 -11.49 -17.62
C ARG A 440 -21.41 -11.87 -16.16
N LYS A 441 -21.70 -13.11 -15.76
CA LYS A 441 -21.40 -13.59 -14.39
C LYS A 441 -19.90 -13.82 -14.16
N ILE A 442 -19.13 -14.14 -15.20
CA ILE A 442 -17.66 -14.19 -15.17
C ILE A 442 -17.12 -12.75 -15.10
N ASP A 443 -17.63 -11.83 -15.91
CA ASP A 443 -17.24 -10.41 -15.88
C ASP A 443 -17.54 -9.75 -14.52
N GLU A 444 -18.73 -9.98 -13.96
CA GLU A 444 -19.11 -9.54 -12.61
C GLU A 444 -18.17 -10.11 -11.54
N ALA A 445 -17.82 -11.39 -11.63
CA ALA A 445 -16.91 -12.04 -10.68
C ALA A 445 -15.48 -11.50 -10.79
N TYR A 446 -14.99 -11.29 -12.02
CA TYR A 446 -13.67 -10.75 -12.30
C TYR A 446 -13.54 -9.30 -11.83
N ASN A 447 -14.51 -8.45 -12.14
CA ASN A 447 -14.54 -7.06 -11.65
C ASN A 447 -14.61 -7.02 -10.12
N LYS A 448 -15.45 -7.85 -9.49
CA LYS A 448 -15.55 -7.93 -8.02
C LYS A 448 -14.30 -8.50 -7.35
N GLN A 449 -13.53 -9.33 -8.04
CA GLN A 449 -12.21 -9.75 -7.57
C GLN A 449 -11.19 -8.61 -7.70
N ARG A 450 -11.15 -7.94 -8.85
CA ARG A 450 -10.31 -6.76 -9.06
C ARG A 450 -10.59 -5.65 -8.03
N GLU A 451 -11.84 -5.35 -7.70
CA GLU A 451 -12.21 -4.40 -6.63
C GLU A 451 -11.64 -4.81 -5.25
N ARG A 452 -11.60 -6.12 -4.96
CA ARG A 452 -11.00 -6.65 -3.72
C ARG A 452 -9.47 -6.55 -3.73
N ASP A 453 -8.85 -6.81 -4.88
CA ASP A 453 -7.39 -6.74 -5.03
C ASP A 453 -6.91 -5.27 -4.99
N GLU A 454 -7.65 -4.33 -5.59
CA GLU A 454 -7.43 -2.89 -5.51
C GLU A 454 -7.61 -2.35 -4.09
N THR A 455 -8.68 -2.76 -3.37
CA THR A 455 -8.89 -2.35 -1.98
C THR A 455 -7.88 -2.98 -1.01
N ALA A 456 -7.48 -4.24 -1.22
CA ALA A 456 -6.41 -4.88 -0.46
C ALA A 456 -5.04 -4.21 -0.69
N ALA A 457 -4.74 -3.80 -1.93
CA ALA A 457 -3.54 -3.04 -2.24
C ALA A 457 -3.54 -1.67 -1.52
N ALA A 458 -4.64 -0.92 -1.58
CA ALA A 458 -4.76 0.37 -0.89
C ALA A 458 -4.59 0.25 0.63
N VAL A 459 -5.16 -0.79 1.27
CA VAL A 459 -4.95 -1.08 2.70
C VAL A 459 -3.49 -1.45 2.99
N ALA A 460 -2.84 -2.22 2.11
CA ALA A 460 -1.43 -2.58 2.26
C ALA A 460 -0.48 -1.40 2.04
N GLU A 461 -0.85 -0.38 1.26
CA GLU A 461 -0.10 0.87 1.12
C GLU A 461 -0.29 1.79 2.33
N ALA A 462 -1.53 2.00 2.79
CA ALA A 462 -1.80 2.76 4.01
C ALA A 462 -1.06 2.18 5.24
N TYR A 463 -0.99 0.85 5.36
CA TYR A 463 -0.23 0.20 6.44
C TYR A 463 1.29 0.40 6.32
N LYS A 464 1.85 0.44 5.09
CA LYS A 464 3.27 0.77 4.87
C LYS A 464 3.56 2.23 5.24
N GLU A 465 2.66 3.15 4.88
CA GLU A 465 2.80 4.58 5.17
C GLU A 465 2.73 4.85 6.68
N GLN A 466 1.72 4.30 7.38
CA GLN A 466 1.62 4.38 8.84
C GLN A 466 2.89 3.83 9.50
N LYS A 467 3.38 2.66 9.08
CA LYS A 467 4.60 2.09 9.65
C LYS A 467 5.85 2.95 9.38
N ALA A 468 5.95 3.56 8.20
CA ALA A 468 7.02 4.49 7.88
C ALA A 468 6.93 5.78 8.71
N GLU A 469 5.73 6.21 9.12
CA GLU A 469 5.53 7.32 10.05
C GLU A 469 5.91 6.93 11.49
N GLU A 470 5.50 5.75 11.97
CA GLU A 470 5.91 5.21 13.28
C GLU A 470 7.44 5.08 13.41
N ASP A 471 8.12 4.62 12.34
CA ASP A 471 9.58 4.53 12.31
C ASP A 471 10.25 5.93 12.28
N ARG A 472 9.69 6.91 11.55
CA ARG A 472 10.14 8.32 11.61
C ARG A 472 9.97 8.93 13.00
N GLU A 473 8.83 8.69 13.67
CA GLU A 473 8.59 9.16 15.04
C GLU A 473 9.59 8.52 16.02
N ARG A 474 9.86 7.22 15.88
CA ARG A 474 10.87 6.50 16.67
C ARG A 474 12.26 7.12 16.51
N ASP A 475 12.68 7.45 15.30
CA ASP A 475 13.96 8.13 15.04
C ASP A 475 14.01 9.55 15.61
N ILE A 476 12.91 10.31 15.51
CA ILE A 476 12.79 11.64 16.12
C ILE A 476 12.89 11.55 17.65
N LEU A 477 12.26 10.55 18.27
CA LEU A 477 12.32 10.30 19.71
C LEU A 477 13.73 9.84 20.14
N ALA A 478 14.34 8.90 19.41
CA ALA A 478 15.71 8.44 19.66
C ALA A 478 16.73 9.59 19.55
N ARG A 479 16.58 10.47 18.54
CA ARG A 479 17.41 11.68 18.41
C ARG A 479 17.18 12.66 19.57
N LYS A 480 15.93 12.89 19.98
CA LYS A 480 15.60 13.71 21.17
C LYS A 480 16.18 13.12 22.46
N GLN A 481 16.21 11.79 22.59
CA GLN A 481 16.80 11.10 23.73
C GLN A 481 18.33 11.23 23.75
N ARG A 482 19.04 10.89 22.66
CA ARG A 482 20.50 11.11 22.55
C ARG A 482 20.92 12.56 22.86
N MET A 483 20.11 13.55 22.46
CA MET A 483 20.34 14.96 22.79
C MET A 483 20.15 15.28 24.28
N ARG A 484 19.25 14.59 24.99
CA ARG A 484 19.11 14.69 26.46
C ARG A 484 20.29 14.01 27.16
N ASP A 485 20.69 12.83 26.68
CA ASP A 485 21.76 12.03 27.29
C ASP A 485 23.11 12.76 27.18
N MET A 486 23.46 13.27 25.99
CA MET A 486 24.64 14.16 25.84
C MET A 486 24.56 15.42 26.72
N ALA A 487 23.36 15.92 27.03
CA ALA A 487 23.18 17.08 27.90
C ALA A 487 23.27 16.74 29.40
N THR A 488 22.97 15.51 29.82
CA THR A 488 23.21 15.03 31.18
C THR A 488 24.68 14.65 31.38
N GLU A 489 25.32 14.00 30.39
CA GLU A 489 26.77 13.73 30.37
C GLU A 489 27.59 15.01 30.49
N ARG A 490 27.30 16.05 29.70
CA ARG A 490 27.99 17.35 29.80
C ARG A 490 27.87 17.96 31.20
N LYS A 491 26.68 17.95 31.80
CA LYS A 491 26.44 18.42 33.19
C LYS A 491 27.18 17.56 34.22
N LEU A 492 27.29 16.25 34.00
CA LEU A 492 28.04 15.34 34.85
C LEU A 492 29.54 15.65 34.78
N GLY A 493 30.10 15.78 33.57
CA GLY A 493 31.50 16.15 33.34
C GLY A 493 31.87 17.56 33.82
N GLU A 494 30.94 18.52 33.78
CA GLU A 494 31.10 19.82 34.45
C GLU A 494 31.11 19.68 35.98
N ARG A 495 30.21 18.89 36.56
CA ARG A 495 30.15 18.64 38.01
C ARG A 495 31.41 17.91 38.50
N MET A 496 31.90 16.92 37.75
CA MET A 496 33.16 16.22 38.04
C MET A 496 34.36 17.16 38.00
N ARG A 497 34.46 18.04 36.98
CA ARG A 497 35.52 19.06 36.91
C ARG A 497 35.48 20.10 38.02
N ARG A 498 34.32 20.34 38.66
CA ARG A 498 34.22 21.18 39.88
C ARG A 498 34.60 20.43 41.16
N LEU A 499 34.36 19.12 41.23
CA LEU A 499 34.65 18.30 42.40
C LEU A 499 36.11 17.80 42.44
N VAL A 500 36.74 17.60 41.27
CA VAL A 500 38.11 17.11 41.13
C VAL A 500 38.89 18.04 40.21
N PRO A 501 39.59 19.06 40.76
CA PRO A 501 40.48 19.92 39.99
C PRO A 501 41.56 19.08 39.27
N GLY A 502 41.61 19.19 37.94
CA GLY A 502 42.51 18.39 37.10
C GLY A 502 41.86 17.15 36.45
N PHE A 503 40.57 16.86 36.69
CA PHE A 503 39.85 15.80 35.98
C PHE A 503 39.81 16.07 34.46
N LYS A 504 40.65 15.36 33.72
CA LYS A 504 40.60 15.28 32.25
C LYS A 504 39.62 14.19 31.86
N ASP A 505 38.63 14.56 31.06
CA ASP A 505 37.56 13.68 30.60
C ASP A 505 38.14 12.59 29.68
N SER A 506 38.36 11.39 30.23
CA SER A 506 39.20 10.34 29.64
C SER A 506 38.46 9.51 28.58
N GLY A 507 37.98 10.19 27.54
CA GLY A 507 37.33 9.58 26.40
C GLY A 507 35.83 9.83 26.36
N SER A 508 35.43 11.04 26.00
CA SER A 508 34.17 11.20 25.26
C SER A 508 34.36 10.49 23.91
N ALA A 509 33.95 9.22 23.84
CA ALA A 509 34.13 8.37 22.67
C ALA A 509 33.26 8.79 21.48
N PHE A 510 32.37 9.77 21.67
CA PHE A 510 31.47 10.32 20.66
C PHE A 510 32.15 11.38 19.79
N LYS A 511 33.11 10.93 18.95
CA LYS A 511 33.51 11.73 17.78
C LYS A 511 32.28 11.88 16.87
N PRO A 512 31.90 13.10 16.46
CA PRO A 512 30.88 13.27 15.44
C PRO A 512 31.38 12.72 14.10
N LEU A 513 30.49 12.01 13.40
CA LEU A 513 30.55 11.72 11.96
C LEU A 513 29.67 12.75 11.24
#